data_AF-A0A3D2ALE9-F1
#
_entry.id   AF-A0A3D2ALE9-F1
#
_cell.length_a   1.000
_cell.length_b   1.000
_cell.length_c   1.000
_cell.angle_alpha   90.00
_cell.angle_beta   90.00
_cell.angle_gamma   90.00
#
_symmetry.space_group_name_H-M   'P 1'
#
loop_
_entity.id
_entity.type
_entity.pdbx_description
1 polymer ?
#
loop_
_entity_poly.entity_id
_entity_poly.type
_entity_poly.pdbx_seq_one_letter_code
_entity_poly.pdbx_strand_id
1 'polypeptide(L)'
;MSTAAPKAKVIDLFSGQQHSANSRPSVVRLAPELDGFEVLYSNVHGHPTAGQELFCVNILFWALLDDGSFAGMIPWFDELIPCPDLNCPNRGFFQGYFDPGLDQILPQVPEHKCVELITAADYFDFETDDNIFVVQELPDTCGSHAVFTSDNFDSFTMVEVFSWRLFSDGSIKALMINQDKVQRWPVLIGDDCLQACSDAPDFVNFFQYRVAINIKQHDPQTLAVLDQLRSDL
;
A
#
# COMPACT_ATOMS: atom_id res chain seq x y z
N MET A 1 -9.56 45.45 -15.98
CA MET A 1 -10.77 44.65 -15.68
C MET A 1 -10.32 43.22 -15.48
N SER A 2 -10.45 42.71 -14.25
CA SER A 2 -10.04 41.35 -13.90
C SER A 2 -11.18 40.39 -14.24
N THR A 3 -10.95 39.48 -15.19
CA THR A 3 -11.88 38.38 -15.50
C THR A 3 -11.54 37.21 -14.58
N ALA A 4 -12.19 37.16 -13.42
CA ALA A 4 -12.18 35.97 -12.59
C ALA A 4 -12.95 34.86 -13.33
N ALA A 5 -12.24 33.79 -13.72
CA ALA A 5 -12.87 32.58 -14.22
C ALA A 5 -13.72 31.96 -13.08
N PRO A 6 -14.94 31.47 -13.37
CA PRO A 6 -15.76 30.85 -12.34
C PRO A 6 -15.12 29.52 -11.93
N LYS A 7 -14.72 29.38 -10.67
CA LYS A 7 -14.39 28.08 -10.07
C LYS A 7 -15.68 27.25 -10.04
N ALA A 8 -15.83 26.31 -10.96
CA ALA A 8 -16.89 25.32 -10.90
C ALA A 8 -16.67 24.48 -9.63
N LYS A 9 -17.59 24.58 -8.67
CA LYS A 9 -17.62 23.73 -7.48
C LYS A 9 -18.40 22.47 -7.85
N VAL A 10 -17.69 21.38 -8.09
CA VAL A 10 -18.30 20.06 -8.17
C VAL A 10 -18.57 19.64 -6.73
N ILE A 11 -19.81 19.25 -6.45
CA ILE A 11 -20.23 18.71 -5.15
C ILE A 11 -20.59 17.27 -5.42
N ASP A 12 -20.02 16.37 -4.65
CA ASP A 12 -20.43 14.97 -4.70
C ASP A 12 -21.87 14.87 -4.16
N LEU A 13 -22.76 14.32 -4.99
CA LEU A 13 -24.19 14.21 -4.69
C LEU A 13 -24.49 13.26 -3.54
N PHE A 14 -23.58 12.35 -3.21
CA PHE A 14 -23.77 11.34 -2.16
C PHE A 14 -23.19 11.78 -0.83
N SER A 15 -21.97 12.34 -0.80
CA SER A 15 -21.36 12.87 0.43
C SER A 15 -21.78 14.30 0.78
N GLY A 16 -22.31 15.07 -0.18
CA GLY A 16 -22.64 16.49 -0.01
C GLY A 16 -21.42 17.40 0.17
N GLN A 17 -20.21 16.86 0.06
CA GLN A 17 -18.97 17.60 0.22
C GLN A 17 -18.44 18.18 -1.09
N GLN A 18 -17.62 19.23 -0.99
CA GLN A 18 -17.00 19.87 -2.15
C GLN A 18 -15.93 18.94 -2.71
N HIS A 19 -16.16 18.41 -3.91
CA HIS A 19 -15.22 17.54 -4.61
C HIS A 19 -13.98 18.35 -5.04
N SER A 20 -12.86 18.18 -4.35
CA SER A 20 -11.57 18.69 -4.80
C SER A 20 -11.06 17.80 -5.93
N ALA A 21 -11.09 18.30 -7.18
CA ALA A 21 -10.56 17.59 -8.35
C ALA A 21 -9.06 17.21 -8.28
N ASN A 22 -8.38 17.53 -7.16
CA ASN A 22 -6.95 17.28 -6.92
C ASN A 22 -6.69 16.34 -5.72
N SER A 23 -7.71 15.87 -4.98
CA SER A 23 -7.49 14.86 -3.94
C SER A 23 -7.54 13.48 -4.58
N ARG A 24 -6.53 12.64 -4.30
CA ARG A 24 -6.60 11.22 -4.66
C ARG A 24 -7.77 10.57 -3.90
N PRO A 25 -8.48 9.61 -4.50
CA PRO A 25 -9.51 8.87 -3.80
C PRO A 25 -8.96 8.21 -2.54
N SER A 26 -9.72 8.28 -1.45
CA SER A 26 -9.33 7.76 -0.14
C SER A 26 -9.77 6.30 -0.01
N VAL A 27 -9.03 5.48 0.72
CA VAL A 27 -9.41 4.09 0.96
C VAL A 27 -10.56 4.03 1.97
N VAL A 28 -11.64 3.35 1.63
CA VAL A 28 -12.82 3.17 2.49
C VAL A 28 -12.80 1.81 3.18
N ARG A 29 -12.40 0.77 2.44
CA ARG A 29 -12.43 -0.61 2.93
C ARG A 29 -11.31 -1.42 2.30
N LEU A 30 -10.76 -2.34 3.08
CA LEU A 30 -9.75 -3.31 2.67
C LEU A 30 -10.25 -4.75 2.82
N ALA A 31 -9.79 -5.62 1.94
CA ALA A 31 -9.91 -7.06 2.03
C ALA A 31 -8.53 -7.71 1.80
N PRO A 32 -8.13 -8.73 2.57
CA PRO A 32 -6.85 -9.40 2.36
C PRO A 32 -6.79 -10.13 1.01
N GLU A 33 -5.62 -10.06 0.38
CA GLU A 33 -5.23 -10.96 -0.70
C GLU A 33 -4.73 -12.27 -0.06
N LEU A 34 -5.31 -13.40 -0.48
CA LEU A 34 -5.04 -14.72 0.10
C LEU A 34 -4.93 -15.82 -0.98
N ASP A 35 -5.07 -15.46 -2.25
CA ASP A 35 -5.13 -16.35 -3.40
C ASP A 35 -3.83 -16.29 -4.24
N GLY A 36 -2.89 -15.41 -3.87
CA GLY A 36 -1.56 -15.29 -4.48
C GLY A 36 -1.51 -14.30 -5.64
N PHE A 37 -2.48 -13.38 -5.75
CA PHE A 37 -2.46 -12.37 -6.79
C PHE A 37 -1.24 -11.44 -6.69
N GLU A 38 -0.69 -11.11 -7.85
CA GLU A 38 0.44 -10.21 -7.99
C GLU A 38 0.06 -9.03 -8.88
N VAL A 39 0.71 -7.88 -8.67
CA VAL A 39 0.68 -6.80 -9.66
C VAL A 39 1.83 -6.97 -10.63
N LEU A 40 1.52 -6.87 -11.91
CA LEU A 40 2.52 -6.74 -12.97
C LEU A 40 2.81 -5.28 -13.24
N TYR A 41 4.08 -4.92 -13.29
CA TYR A 41 4.52 -3.60 -13.70
C TYR A 41 5.76 -3.66 -14.61
N SER A 42 6.01 -2.57 -15.32
CA SER A 42 7.21 -2.40 -16.13
C SER A 42 7.90 -1.07 -15.85
N ASN A 43 9.20 -1.01 -16.08
CA ASN A 43 9.97 0.22 -16.03
C ASN A 43 9.86 1.05 -17.32
N VAL A 44 9.22 0.51 -18.36
CA VAL A 44 9.04 1.17 -19.66
C VAL A 44 7.58 1.59 -19.82
N HIS A 45 7.36 2.85 -20.22
CA HIS A 45 6.03 3.38 -20.46
C HIS A 45 5.40 2.72 -21.69
N GLY A 46 4.13 2.29 -21.55
CA GLY A 46 3.31 1.80 -22.65
C GLY A 46 2.97 0.31 -22.52
N HIS A 47 2.37 -0.23 -23.58
CA HIS A 47 2.02 -1.64 -23.62
C HIS A 47 3.28 -2.52 -23.71
N PRO A 48 3.31 -3.67 -23.02
CA PRO A 48 4.47 -4.54 -23.04
C PRO A 48 4.70 -5.09 -24.45
N THR A 49 5.96 -5.13 -24.87
CA THR A 49 6.37 -5.74 -26.13
C THR A 49 6.82 -7.18 -25.91
N ALA A 50 6.73 -8.02 -26.93
CA ALA A 50 7.16 -9.42 -26.82
C ALA A 50 8.66 -9.50 -26.46
N GLY A 51 8.96 -10.18 -25.35
CA GLY A 51 10.32 -10.31 -24.81
C GLY A 51 10.74 -9.18 -23.85
N GLN A 52 9.85 -8.25 -23.52
CA GLN A 52 10.08 -7.25 -22.48
C GLN A 52 10.02 -7.88 -21.09
N GLU A 53 10.94 -7.48 -20.21
CA GLU A 53 10.90 -7.86 -18.80
C GLU A 53 9.74 -7.16 -18.08
N LEU A 54 8.99 -7.96 -17.34
CA LEU A 54 7.95 -7.53 -16.42
C LEU A 54 8.33 -7.97 -15.00
N PHE A 55 7.88 -7.19 -14.04
CA PHE A 55 8.13 -7.43 -12.63
C PHE A 55 6.83 -7.71 -11.92
N CYS A 56 6.86 -8.63 -10.96
CA CYS A 56 5.73 -8.98 -10.11
C CYS A 56 5.98 -8.53 -8.67
N VAL A 57 4.91 -8.07 -8.01
CA VAL A 57 4.89 -7.70 -6.60
C VAL A 57 3.62 -8.28 -5.99
N ASN A 58 3.71 -8.98 -4.87
CA ASN A 58 2.52 -9.53 -4.22
C ASN A 58 1.57 -8.41 -3.80
N ILE A 59 0.29 -8.57 -4.13
CA ILE A 59 -0.77 -7.69 -3.63
C ILE A 59 -1.02 -8.06 -2.17
N LEU A 60 -1.09 -7.06 -1.31
CA LEU A 60 -1.33 -7.26 0.12
C LEU A 60 -2.83 -7.18 0.44
N PHE A 61 -3.49 -6.16 -0.10
CA PHE A 61 -4.93 -5.95 0.09
C PHE A 61 -5.61 -5.57 -1.21
N TRP A 62 -6.91 -5.83 -1.30
CA TRP A 62 -7.82 -5.19 -2.23
C TRP A 62 -8.52 -4.04 -1.52
N ALA A 63 -8.72 -2.93 -2.21
CA ALA A 63 -9.31 -1.71 -1.66
C ALA A 63 -10.55 -1.29 -2.45
N LEU A 64 -11.56 -0.81 -1.72
CA LEU A 64 -12.62 0.06 -2.23
C LEU A 64 -12.26 1.50 -1.87
N LEU A 65 -12.32 2.38 -2.86
CA LEU A 65 -12.06 3.81 -2.69
C LEU A 65 -13.37 4.61 -2.58
N ASP A 66 -13.29 5.83 -2.07
CA ASP A 66 -14.44 6.72 -1.87
C ASP A 66 -15.14 7.16 -3.17
N ASP A 67 -14.44 7.12 -4.31
CA ASP A 67 -15.00 7.34 -5.65
C ASP A 67 -15.71 6.10 -6.23
N GLY A 68 -15.77 5.00 -5.47
CA GLY A 68 -16.37 3.72 -5.87
C GLY A 68 -15.46 2.86 -6.75
N SER A 69 -14.22 3.27 -7.01
CA SER A 69 -13.24 2.46 -7.73
C SER A 69 -12.58 1.42 -6.82
N PHE A 70 -11.93 0.44 -7.45
CA PHE A 70 -11.26 -0.66 -6.77
C PHE A 70 -9.79 -0.73 -7.19
N ALA A 71 -8.92 -1.08 -6.25
CA ALA A 71 -7.49 -1.26 -6.51
C ALA A 71 -6.90 -2.42 -5.72
N GLY A 72 -5.89 -3.10 -6.29
CA GLY A 72 -4.94 -3.85 -5.48
C GLY A 72 -3.99 -2.87 -4.78
N MET A 73 -3.57 -3.20 -3.58
CA MET A 73 -2.70 -2.39 -2.72
C MET A 73 -1.38 -3.12 -2.50
N ILE A 74 -0.27 -2.41 -2.66
CA ILE A 74 1.08 -2.96 -2.48
C ILE A 74 1.94 -2.09 -1.57
N PRO A 75 2.71 -2.67 -0.64
CA PRO A 75 3.77 -1.94 0.04
C PRO A 75 4.82 -1.51 -0.99
N TRP A 76 5.00 -0.21 -1.16
CA TRP A 76 5.87 0.37 -2.16
C TRP A 76 6.65 1.54 -1.57
N PHE A 77 7.96 1.36 -1.43
CA PHE A 77 8.80 2.25 -0.63
C PHE A 77 8.22 2.44 0.78
N ASP A 78 7.88 3.66 1.18
CA ASP A 78 7.46 4.06 2.52
C ASP A 78 5.95 4.00 2.75
N GLU A 79 5.16 3.60 1.73
CA GLU A 79 3.72 3.67 1.76
C GLU A 79 3.04 2.39 1.24
N LEU A 80 1.79 2.18 1.63
CA LEU A 80 0.90 1.23 0.96
C LEU A 80 0.12 1.98 -0.12
N ILE A 81 0.40 1.69 -1.38
CA ILE A 81 -0.16 2.44 -2.51
C ILE A 81 -1.15 1.59 -3.31
N PRO A 82 -2.17 2.21 -3.94
CA PRO A 82 -2.98 1.53 -4.94
C PRO A 82 -2.15 1.27 -6.21
N CYS A 83 -2.31 0.11 -6.82
CA CYS A 83 -1.55 -0.30 -8.00
C CYS A 83 -1.63 0.70 -9.18
N PRO A 84 -2.75 1.39 -9.46
CA PRO A 84 -2.79 2.46 -10.45
C PRO A 84 -1.80 3.61 -10.22
N ASP A 85 -1.39 3.87 -8.97
CA ASP A 85 -0.39 4.90 -8.63
C ASP A 85 1.05 4.51 -9.01
N LEU A 86 1.28 3.25 -9.40
CA LEU A 86 2.57 2.85 -9.97
C LEU A 86 2.86 3.59 -11.27
N ASN A 87 1.84 4.07 -12.00
CA ASN A 87 1.95 4.72 -13.32
C ASN A 87 2.64 6.09 -13.29
N CYS A 88 3.90 6.14 -12.85
CA CYS A 88 4.73 7.32 -12.91
C CYS A 88 6.19 6.94 -13.24
N PRO A 89 6.95 7.84 -13.88
CA PRO A 89 8.32 7.54 -14.34
C PRO A 89 9.26 7.02 -13.25
N ASN A 90 8.98 7.33 -11.99
CA ASN A 90 9.83 7.01 -10.85
C ASN A 90 9.41 5.72 -10.12
N ARG A 91 8.22 5.16 -10.40
CA ARG A 91 7.71 3.93 -9.75
C ARG A 91 7.50 2.78 -10.75
N GLY A 92 7.20 3.10 -12.01
CA GLY A 92 6.98 2.12 -13.07
C GLY A 92 5.68 2.39 -13.83
N PHE A 93 5.14 1.34 -14.45
CA PHE A 93 3.90 1.37 -15.21
C PHE A 93 3.13 0.09 -14.97
N PHE A 94 1.95 0.22 -14.36
CA PHE A 94 1.03 -0.86 -14.06
C PHE A 94 0.55 -1.53 -15.35
N GLN A 95 0.60 -2.86 -15.39
CA GLN A 95 0.22 -3.66 -16.55
C GLN A 95 -1.00 -4.55 -16.30
N GLY A 96 -1.38 -4.73 -15.05
CA GLY A 96 -2.53 -5.55 -14.66
C GLY A 96 -2.27 -6.35 -13.39
N TYR A 97 -3.29 -7.10 -12.99
CA TYR A 97 -3.23 -8.05 -11.89
C TYR A 97 -3.01 -9.45 -12.47
N PHE A 98 -1.97 -10.14 -12.03
CA PHE A 98 -1.63 -11.48 -12.45
C PHE A 98 -2.19 -12.51 -11.47
N ASP A 99 -2.95 -13.45 -12.00
CA ASP A 99 -3.40 -14.65 -11.31
C ASP A 99 -2.46 -15.81 -11.66
N PRO A 100 -1.54 -16.22 -10.76
CA PRO A 100 -0.63 -17.32 -11.03
C PRO A 100 -1.32 -18.69 -11.08
N GLY A 101 -2.50 -18.83 -10.47
CA GLY A 101 -3.29 -20.06 -10.52
C GLY A 101 -3.91 -20.31 -11.89
N LEU A 102 -4.27 -19.24 -12.60
CA LEU A 102 -4.87 -19.28 -13.93
C LEU A 102 -3.91 -18.90 -15.07
N ASP A 103 -2.70 -18.46 -14.74
CA ASP A 103 -1.69 -17.92 -15.68
C ASP A 103 -2.29 -16.81 -16.56
N GLN A 104 -2.99 -15.87 -15.92
CA GLN A 104 -3.78 -14.83 -16.60
C GLN A 104 -3.54 -13.45 -16.03
N ILE A 105 -3.55 -12.46 -16.93
CA ILE A 105 -3.49 -11.04 -16.58
C ILE A 105 -4.89 -10.45 -16.68
N LEU A 106 -5.34 -9.86 -15.59
CA LEU A 106 -6.61 -9.18 -15.45
C LEU A 106 -6.38 -7.67 -15.44
N PRO A 107 -7.09 -6.90 -16.29
CA PRO A 107 -6.91 -5.45 -16.38
C PRO A 107 -7.54 -4.68 -15.20
N GLN A 108 -8.37 -5.35 -14.40
CA GLN A 108 -9.17 -4.78 -13.33
C GLN A 108 -9.24 -5.74 -12.14
N VAL A 109 -9.65 -5.22 -10.98
CA VAL A 109 -9.84 -6.02 -9.77
C VAL A 109 -10.82 -7.17 -10.04
N PRO A 110 -10.55 -8.40 -9.57
CA PRO A 110 -11.46 -9.53 -9.76
C PRO A 110 -12.85 -9.26 -9.18
N GLU A 111 -13.90 -9.63 -9.93
CA GLU A 111 -15.30 -9.32 -9.57
C GLU A 111 -15.69 -9.80 -8.17
N HIS A 112 -15.22 -10.99 -7.77
CA HIS A 112 -15.51 -11.54 -6.45
C HIS A 112 -14.94 -10.67 -5.32
N LYS A 113 -13.78 -10.02 -5.52
CA LYS A 113 -13.21 -9.06 -4.57
C LYS A 113 -14.01 -7.76 -4.53
N CYS A 114 -14.51 -7.29 -5.67
CA CYS A 114 -15.40 -6.13 -5.70
C CYS A 114 -16.67 -6.38 -4.88
N VAL A 115 -17.31 -7.55 -5.05
CA VAL A 115 -18.51 -7.93 -4.29
C VAL A 115 -18.23 -8.05 -2.80
N GLU A 116 -17.10 -8.67 -2.42
CA GLU A 116 -16.65 -8.77 -1.03
C GLU A 116 -16.52 -7.37 -0.39
N LEU A 117 -15.83 -6.46 -1.06
CA LEU A 117 -15.58 -5.11 -0.58
C LEU A 117 -16.85 -4.27 -0.47
N ILE A 118 -17.71 -4.29 -1.50
CA ILE A 118 -18.99 -3.56 -1.48
C ILE A 118 -19.85 -4.05 -0.32
N THR A 119 -20.03 -5.36 -0.20
CA THR A 119 -20.89 -5.95 0.84
C THR A 119 -20.35 -5.65 2.24
N ALA A 120 -19.02 -5.66 2.40
CA ALA A 120 -18.38 -5.30 3.67
C ALA A 120 -18.52 -3.81 3.99
N ALA A 121 -18.34 -2.93 3.00
CA ALA A 121 -18.51 -1.49 3.18
C ALA A 121 -19.96 -1.13 3.56
N ASP A 122 -20.95 -1.71 2.87
CA ASP A 122 -22.38 -1.48 3.17
C ASP A 122 -22.75 -1.89 4.60
N TYR A 123 -22.19 -2.99 5.11
CA TYR A 123 -22.49 -3.48 6.45
C TYR A 123 -21.77 -2.69 7.55
N PHE A 124 -20.50 -2.33 7.32
CA PHE A 124 -19.64 -1.62 8.28
C PHE A 124 -19.56 -0.12 7.99
N ASP A 125 -20.60 0.44 7.38
CA ASP A 125 -20.68 1.85 7.03
C ASP A 125 -20.44 2.74 8.26
N PHE A 126 -19.77 3.86 8.05
CA PHE A 126 -19.42 4.80 9.10
C PHE A 126 -19.52 6.23 8.60
N GLU A 127 -19.94 7.13 9.49
CA GLU A 127 -19.93 8.56 9.20
C GLU A 127 -18.54 9.13 9.50
N THR A 128 -18.01 9.90 8.56
CA THR A 128 -16.79 10.67 8.77
C THR A 128 -17.13 11.93 9.58
N ASP A 129 -16.45 12.10 10.72
CA ASP A 129 -16.48 13.31 11.52
C ASP A 129 -15.05 13.85 11.72
N ASP A 130 -14.90 14.89 12.54
CA ASP A 130 -13.58 15.48 12.81
C ASP A 130 -12.66 14.54 13.62
N ASN A 131 -13.16 13.42 14.15
CA ASN A 131 -12.37 12.46 14.92
C ASN A 131 -11.85 11.34 14.03
N ILE A 132 -10.52 11.25 13.92
CA ILE A 132 -9.87 10.15 13.21
C ILE A 132 -9.85 8.90 14.11
N PHE A 133 -10.43 7.80 13.64
CA PHE A 133 -10.47 6.52 14.35
C PHE A 133 -10.06 5.35 13.44
N VAL A 134 -9.74 4.21 14.03
CA VAL A 134 -9.36 3.00 13.29
C VAL A 134 -10.61 2.33 12.73
N VAL A 135 -10.66 2.15 11.41
CA VAL A 135 -11.75 1.48 10.68
C VAL A 135 -11.49 -0.01 10.56
N GLN A 136 -10.24 -0.39 10.21
CA GLN A 136 -9.81 -1.78 10.12
C GLN A 136 -8.36 -1.93 10.60
N GLU A 137 -8.06 -3.08 11.18
CA GLU A 137 -6.70 -3.55 11.35
C GLU A 137 -6.59 -4.97 10.78
N LEU A 138 -5.68 -5.18 9.83
CA LEU A 138 -5.50 -6.44 9.11
C LEU A 138 -4.04 -6.92 9.25
N PRO A 139 -3.78 -8.24 9.35
CA PRO A 139 -2.42 -8.75 9.40
C PRO A 139 -1.69 -8.52 8.08
N ASP A 140 -0.36 -8.41 8.15
CA ASP A 140 0.47 -8.52 6.94
C ASP A 140 0.54 -9.99 6.48
N THR A 141 0.22 -10.25 5.21
CA THR A 141 0.25 -11.61 4.63
C THR A 141 1.39 -11.82 3.64
N CYS A 142 2.15 -10.77 3.31
CA CYS A 142 3.23 -10.82 2.32
C CYS A 142 4.64 -10.86 2.93
N GLY A 143 4.75 -10.83 4.27
CA GLY A 143 6.02 -10.81 4.98
C GLY A 143 6.77 -9.50 4.79
N SER A 144 6.06 -8.37 4.78
CA SER A 144 6.66 -7.04 4.65
C SER A 144 7.57 -6.73 5.85
N HIS A 145 8.71 -6.09 5.59
CA HIS A 145 9.63 -5.64 6.62
C HIS A 145 9.83 -4.13 6.51
N ALA A 146 9.65 -3.42 7.61
CA ALA A 146 10.01 -2.01 7.73
C ALA A 146 11.52 -1.89 7.99
N VAL A 147 12.15 -0.96 7.27
CA VAL A 147 13.59 -0.68 7.35
C VAL A 147 13.80 0.61 8.13
N PHE A 148 14.74 0.56 9.07
CA PHE A 148 15.11 1.68 9.91
C PHE A 148 16.61 1.95 9.80
N THR A 149 16.99 3.19 9.49
CA THR A 149 18.39 3.63 9.43
C THR A 149 18.49 5.10 9.81
N SER A 150 19.53 5.43 10.60
CA SER A 150 19.84 6.80 11.00
C SER A 150 21.08 7.36 10.26
N ASP A 151 21.69 6.57 9.38
CA ASP A 151 22.99 6.82 8.77
C ASP A 151 23.01 6.51 7.25
N ASN A 152 21.89 6.76 6.57
CA ASN A 152 21.74 6.56 5.13
C ASN A 152 22.19 5.17 4.65
N PHE A 153 21.73 4.11 5.33
CA PHE A 153 22.03 2.70 5.04
C PHE A 153 23.47 2.25 5.28
N ASP A 154 24.34 3.04 5.93
CA ASP A 154 25.62 2.51 6.43
C ASP A 154 25.36 1.40 7.47
N SER A 155 24.29 1.53 8.25
CA SER A 155 23.69 0.47 9.04
C SER A 155 22.15 0.56 9.02
N PHE A 156 21.48 -0.58 9.04
CA PHE A 156 20.02 -0.59 9.11
C PHE A 156 19.50 -1.78 9.91
N THR A 157 18.30 -1.63 10.45
CA THR A 157 17.53 -2.69 11.10
C THR A 157 16.29 -2.97 10.27
N MET A 158 15.88 -4.24 10.22
CA MET A 158 14.60 -4.65 9.65
C MET A 158 13.70 -5.19 10.74
N VAL A 159 12.45 -4.73 10.76
CA VAL A 159 11.41 -5.21 11.67
C VAL A 159 10.22 -5.67 10.84
N GLU A 160 9.70 -6.85 11.15
CA GLU A 160 8.50 -7.38 10.51
C GLU A 160 7.31 -6.44 10.74
N VAL A 161 6.56 -6.14 9.67
CA VAL A 161 5.27 -5.47 9.76
C VAL A 161 4.26 -6.48 10.27
N PHE A 162 3.67 -6.21 11.42
CA PHE A 162 2.74 -7.11 12.09
C PHE A 162 1.31 -6.96 11.56
N SER A 163 0.86 -5.72 11.34
CA SER A 163 -0.47 -5.41 10.86
C SER A 163 -0.50 -4.06 10.15
N TRP A 164 -1.63 -3.76 9.50
CA TRP A 164 -1.91 -2.51 8.82
C TRP A 164 -3.23 -1.94 9.34
N ARG A 165 -3.23 -0.68 9.77
CA ARG A 165 -4.43 0.05 10.23
C ARG A 165 -4.91 1.01 9.18
N LEU A 166 -6.15 0.83 8.74
CA LEU A 166 -6.91 1.83 7.99
C LEU A 166 -7.62 2.75 8.99
N PHE A 167 -7.46 4.05 8.81
CA PHE A 167 -8.15 5.08 9.58
C PHE A 167 -9.33 5.68 8.81
N SER A 168 -10.24 6.36 9.51
CA SER A 168 -11.47 6.94 8.96
C SER A 168 -11.24 8.06 7.94
N ASP A 169 -10.03 8.62 7.88
CA ASP A 169 -9.59 9.58 6.86
C ASP A 169 -8.99 8.90 5.61
N GLY A 170 -9.03 7.57 5.57
CA GLY A 170 -8.47 6.75 4.49
C GLY A 170 -6.95 6.57 4.54
N SER A 171 -6.28 7.12 5.56
CA SER A 171 -4.85 6.87 5.77
C SER A 171 -4.61 5.44 6.23
N ILE A 172 -3.50 4.85 5.79
CA ILE A 172 -3.11 3.50 6.19
C ILE A 172 -1.71 3.54 6.80
N LYS A 173 -1.55 2.93 7.98
CA LYS A 173 -0.25 2.81 8.65
C LYS A 173 0.13 1.36 8.83
N ALA A 174 1.40 1.03 8.58
CA ALA A 174 2.01 -0.24 8.97
C ALA A 174 2.36 -0.22 10.46
N LEU A 175 2.09 -1.31 11.15
CA LEU A 175 2.29 -1.47 12.59
C LEU A 175 3.39 -2.50 12.84
N MET A 176 4.25 -2.21 13.80
CA MET A 176 5.26 -3.14 14.32
C MET A 176 5.06 -3.37 15.82
N ILE A 177 5.56 -4.50 16.30
CA ILE A 177 5.56 -4.80 17.74
C ILE A 177 6.66 -3.98 18.42
N ASN A 178 6.27 -3.04 19.28
CA ASN A 178 7.19 -2.39 20.19
C ASN A 178 7.48 -3.33 21.37
N GLN A 179 8.65 -3.99 21.33
CA GLN A 179 9.07 -4.98 22.32
C GLN A 179 9.09 -4.43 23.76
N ASP A 180 9.42 -3.16 23.95
CA ASP A 180 9.48 -2.53 25.27
C ASP A 180 8.09 -2.35 25.90
N LYS A 181 7.03 -2.38 25.08
CA LYS A 181 5.62 -2.25 25.51
C LYS A 181 4.90 -3.59 25.63
N VAL A 182 5.54 -4.71 25.29
CA VAL A 182 4.90 -6.03 25.35
C VAL A 182 4.71 -6.46 26.80
N GLN A 183 3.45 -6.57 27.22
CA GLN A 183 3.10 -7.05 28.57
C GLN A 183 2.83 -8.56 28.62
N ARG A 184 2.45 -9.17 27.48
CA ARG A 184 2.06 -10.58 27.39
C ARG A 184 2.28 -11.15 26.00
N TRP A 185 2.37 -12.48 25.93
CA TRP A 185 2.44 -13.24 24.69
C TRP A 185 1.28 -14.25 24.62
N PRO A 186 0.73 -14.55 23.43
CA PRO A 186 1.05 -13.93 22.13
C PRO A 186 0.52 -12.49 22.02
N VAL A 187 1.21 -11.67 21.23
CA VAL A 187 0.70 -10.34 20.81
C VAL A 187 -0.39 -10.55 19.78
N LEU A 188 -1.48 -9.79 19.89
CA LEU A 188 -2.62 -9.85 18.97
C LEU A 188 -2.84 -8.50 18.28
N ILE A 189 -3.53 -8.55 17.13
CA ILE A 189 -4.06 -7.37 16.46
C ILE A 189 -4.87 -6.53 17.46
N GLY A 190 -4.61 -5.23 17.48
CA GLY A 190 -5.23 -4.29 18.41
C GLY A 190 -4.58 -4.17 19.80
N ASP A 191 -3.54 -4.94 20.13
CA ASP A 191 -2.81 -4.75 21.40
C ASP A 191 -2.07 -3.39 21.44
N ASP A 192 -1.96 -2.79 22.63
CA ASP A 192 -1.34 -1.47 22.86
C ASP A 192 0.16 -1.40 22.55
N CYS A 193 0.82 -2.56 22.44
CA CYS A 193 2.24 -2.63 22.07
C CYS A 193 2.48 -2.43 20.56
N LEU A 194 1.42 -2.35 19.75
CA LEU A 194 1.52 -2.08 18.31
C LEU A 194 1.71 -0.58 18.06
N GLN A 195 2.78 -0.23 17.36
CA GLN A 195 3.15 1.15 17.03
C GLN A 195 3.32 1.30 15.52
N ALA A 196 2.91 2.45 14.97
CA ALA A 196 3.11 2.71 13.55
C ALA A 196 4.61 2.87 13.21
N CYS A 197 5.05 2.24 12.13
CA CYS A 197 6.42 2.36 11.65
C CYS A 197 6.79 3.82 11.35
N SER A 198 5.85 4.57 10.75
CA SER A 198 6.00 6.00 10.42
C SER A 198 6.23 6.91 11.62
N ASP A 199 5.89 6.46 12.84
CA ASP A 199 6.08 7.26 14.05
C ASP A 199 7.51 7.11 14.61
N ALA A 200 8.31 6.17 14.08
CA ALA A 200 9.71 6.04 14.42
C ALA A 200 10.56 6.95 13.52
N PRO A 201 11.51 7.72 14.10
CA PRO A 201 12.26 8.74 13.37
C PRO A 201 13.18 8.18 12.27
N ASP A 202 13.62 6.94 12.44
CA ASP A 202 14.59 6.31 11.54
C ASP A 202 13.90 5.46 10.44
N PHE A 203 12.57 5.44 10.36
CA PHE A 203 11.84 4.69 9.34
C PHE A 203 12.10 5.27 7.95
N VAL A 204 12.46 4.42 6.99
CA VAL A 204 12.75 4.84 5.61
C VAL A 204 11.82 4.21 4.60
N ASN A 205 11.66 2.88 4.61
CA ASN A 205 10.86 2.18 3.60
C ASN A 205 10.51 0.75 4.02
N PHE A 206 9.68 0.09 3.22
CA PHE A 206 9.35 -1.32 3.29
C PHE A 206 10.15 -2.12 2.27
N PHE A 207 10.56 -3.32 2.67
CA PHE A 207 11.01 -4.38 1.78
C PHE A 207 10.03 -5.54 1.80
N GLN A 208 9.74 -6.08 0.61
CA GLN A 208 9.04 -7.35 0.51
C GLN A 208 9.95 -8.50 0.96
N TYR A 209 9.33 -9.58 1.42
CA TYR A 209 10.00 -10.76 1.95
C TYR A 209 11.17 -11.27 1.09
N ARG A 210 11.00 -11.34 -0.24
CA ARG A 210 12.04 -11.80 -1.17
C ARG A 210 13.28 -10.91 -1.15
N VAL A 211 13.08 -9.58 -1.10
CA VAL A 211 14.18 -8.61 -1.00
C VAL A 211 14.88 -8.75 0.35
N ALA A 212 14.13 -8.87 1.44
CA ALA A 212 14.69 -9.06 2.78
C ALA A 212 15.54 -10.35 2.89
N ILE A 213 15.11 -11.46 2.27
CA ILE A 213 15.90 -12.70 2.18
C ILE A 213 17.19 -12.45 1.39
N ASN A 214 17.08 -11.86 0.20
CA ASN A 214 18.23 -11.66 -0.69
C ASN A 214 19.31 -10.80 -0.01
N ILE A 215 18.90 -9.75 0.73
CA ILE A 215 19.81 -8.93 1.53
C ILE A 215 20.52 -9.80 2.59
N LYS A 216 19.76 -10.60 3.34
CA LYS A 216 20.32 -11.50 4.36
C LYS A 216 21.29 -12.52 3.77
N GLN A 217 21.05 -12.96 2.53
CA GLN A 217 21.91 -13.89 1.80
C GLN A 217 23.10 -13.21 1.10
N HIS A 218 23.26 -11.89 1.24
CA HIS A 218 24.29 -11.09 0.56
C HIS A 218 24.24 -11.25 -0.96
N ASP A 219 23.01 -11.30 -1.51
CA ASP A 219 22.80 -11.37 -2.95
C ASP A 219 23.42 -10.15 -3.66
N PRO A 220 24.33 -10.35 -4.63
CA PRO A 220 25.05 -9.25 -5.27
C PRO A 220 24.16 -8.23 -5.98
N GLN A 221 23.04 -8.66 -6.57
CA GLN A 221 22.13 -7.77 -7.29
C GLN A 221 21.36 -6.88 -6.31
N THR A 222 20.88 -7.48 -5.22
CA THR A 222 20.13 -6.76 -4.19
C THR A 222 21.00 -5.78 -3.41
N LEU A 223 22.26 -6.14 -3.13
CA LEU A 223 23.24 -5.23 -2.52
C LEU A 223 23.58 -4.04 -3.43
N ALA A 224 23.67 -4.24 -4.75
CA ALA A 224 23.90 -3.15 -5.69
C ALA A 224 22.74 -2.14 -5.70
N VAL A 225 21.49 -2.60 -5.55
CA VAL A 225 20.31 -1.73 -5.41
C VAL A 225 20.35 -0.95 -4.09
N LEU A 226 20.78 -1.57 -2.98
CA LEU A 226 20.97 -0.87 -1.71
C LEU A 226 22.05 0.22 -1.80
N ASP A 227 23.17 -0.07 -2.48
CA ASP A 227 24.21 0.93 -2.71
C ASP A 227 23.70 2.11 -3.55
N GLN A 228 22.81 1.85 -4.51
CA GLN A 228 22.17 2.89 -5.31
C GLN A 228 21.19 3.73 -4.47
N LEU A 229 20.37 3.10 -3.62
CA LEU A 229 19.49 3.79 -2.68
C LEU A 229 20.26 4.70 -1.71
N ARG A 230 21.46 4.26 -1.26
CA ARG A 230 22.35 5.10 -0.46
C ARG A 230 22.86 6.33 -1.22
N SER A 231 23.01 6.25 -2.54
CA SER A 231 23.49 7.37 -3.36
C SER A 231 22.40 8.37 -3.76
N ASP A 232 21.12 7.97 -3.68
CA ASP A 232 19.95 8.77 -4.08
C ASP A 232 19.30 9.53 -2.90
N LEU A 233 19.78 9.31 -1.66
CA LEU A 233 19.40 10.00 -0.41
C LEU A 233 20.43 11.07 0.00
#